data_AF-A0A0S7ZCR1-F1
#
_entry.id   AF-A0A0S7ZCR1-F1
#
_cell.length_a   1.000
_cell.length_b   1.000
_cell.length_c   1.000
_cell.angle_alpha   90.00
_cell.angle_beta   90.00
_cell.angle_gamma   90.00
#
_symmetry.space_group_name_H-M   'P 1'
#
loop_
_entity.id
_entity.type
_entity.pdbx_description
1 polymer ?
#
loop_
_entity_poly.entity_id
_entity_poly.type
_entity_poly.pdbx_seq_one_letter_code
_entity_poly.pdbx_strand_id
1 'polypeptide(L)' 'MPDSSARGRSANDDSPETDRRSNFALRDIVNDLIEHVRAIASSPHKMPPGEIEYAQRRLEWLADEAWRLAVDPENE' A
#
# COMPACT_ATOMS: atom_id res chain seq x y z
N MET A 1 -52.10 -2.44 20.62
CA MET A 1 -50.68 -2.37 20.98
C MET A 1 -49.87 -2.37 19.70
N PRO A 2 -49.14 -1.29 19.35
CA PRO A 2 -48.15 -1.33 18.28
C PRO A 2 -46.81 -1.82 18.83
N ASP A 3 -46.22 -2.82 18.19
CA ASP A 3 -44.92 -3.37 18.56
C ASP A 3 -43.77 -2.46 18.08
N SER A 4 -42.73 -2.45 18.89
CA SER A 4 -41.60 -1.52 18.92
C SER A 4 -40.84 -1.44 17.59
N SER A 5 -40.82 -0.24 17.01
CA SER A 5 -39.62 0.24 16.33
C SER A 5 -38.50 0.39 17.34
N ALA A 6 -37.44 -0.41 17.24
CA ALA A 6 -36.08 0.02 17.57
C ALA A 6 -35.01 -1.02 17.23
N ARG A 7 -33.99 -0.52 16.55
CA ARG A 7 -32.57 -0.86 16.74
C ARG A 7 -32.06 -2.21 16.24
N GLY A 8 -31.51 -2.12 15.03
CA GLY A 8 -30.36 -2.90 14.60
C GLY A 8 -29.65 -2.27 13.41
N ARG A 9 -29.66 -0.92 13.29
CA ARG A 9 -28.89 -0.20 12.28
C ARG A 9 -27.57 0.20 12.94
N SER A 10 -26.55 -0.65 12.83
CA SER A 10 -25.13 -0.28 12.94
C SER A 10 -24.26 -1.52 12.77
N ALA A 11 -23.77 -1.72 11.55
CA ALA A 11 -22.48 -2.36 11.27
C ALA A 11 -22.06 -2.02 9.83
N ASN A 12 -22.20 -0.75 9.42
CA ASN A 12 -21.32 -0.25 8.38
C ASN A 12 -20.22 0.49 9.14
N ASP A 13 -19.16 -0.24 9.47
CA ASP A 13 -17.90 0.35 9.93
C ASP A 13 -17.13 0.85 8.70
N ASP A 14 -17.80 1.60 7.83
CA ASP A 14 -17.18 2.31 6.72
C ASP A 14 -16.61 3.61 7.30
N SER A 15 -15.57 3.43 8.11
CA SER A 15 -14.96 4.51 8.86
C SER A 15 -13.97 5.22 7.93
N PRO A 16 -14.14 6.53 7.62
CA PRO A 16 -13.27 7.29 6.71
C PRO A 16 -11.80 7.38 7.17
N GLU A 17 -11.49 6.88 8.37
CA GLU A 17 -10.14 6.75 8.89
C GLU A 17 -9.38 5.56 8.30
N THR A 18 -10.07 4.46 7.97
CA THR A 18 -9.50 3.26 7.35
C THR A 18 -9.01 3.59 5.95
N ASP A 19 -9.85 4.21 5.13
CA ASP A 19 -9.48 4.70 3.79
C ASP A 19 -8.29 5.66 3.80
N ARG A 20 -8.22 6.55 4.79
CA ARG A 20 -7.10 7.49 4.93
C ARG A 20 -5.81 6.75 5.26
N ARG A 21 -5.83 5.81 6.20
CA ARG A 21 -4.66 5.00 6.57
C ARG A 21 -4.16 4.18 5.40
N SER A 22 -5.06 3.53 4.66
CA SER A 22 -4.72 2.78 3.44
C SER A 22 -4.12 3.68 2.37
N ASN A 23 -4.66 4.90 2.19
CA ASN A 23 -4.09 5.91 1.28
C ASN A 23 -2.69 6.38 1.72
N PHE A 24 -2.41 6.48 3.02
CA PHE A 24 -1.08 6.81 3.52
C PHE A 24 -0.09 5.67 3.28
N ALA A 25 -0.45 4.43 3.61
CA ALA A 25 0.40 3.26 3.41
C ALA A 25 0.76 3.05 1.94
N LEU A 26 -0.23 3.15 1.04
CA LEU A 26 0.01 3.02 -0.40
C LEU A 26 0.93 4.13 -0.92
N ARG A 27 0.74 5.37 -0.48
CA ARG A 27 1.62 6.49 -0.86
C ARG A 27 3.05 6.28 -0.40
N ASP A 28 3.24 5.74 0.79
CA ASP A 28 4.57 5.45 1.35
C ASP A 28 5.32 4.42 0.50
N ILE A 29 4.66 3.29 0.19
CA ILE A 29 5.25 2.25 -0.67
C ILE A 29 5.55 2.77 -2.08
N VAL A 30 4.67 3.59 -2.66
CA VAL A 30 4.91 4.21 -3.98
C VAL A 30 6.10 5.18 -3.93
N ASN A 31 6.25 5.94 -2.84
CA ASN A 31 7.41 6.82 -2.67
C ASN A 31 8.71 6.00 -2.55
N ASP A 32 8.72 4.93 -1.76
CA ASP A 32 9.86 4.01 -1.63
C ASP A 32 10.28 3.41 -2.98
N LEU A 33 9.30 3.04 -3.80
CA LEU A 33 9.53 2.53 -5.15
C LEU A 33 10.20 3.59 -6.04
N ILE A 34 9.67 4.82 -6.03
CA ILE A 34 10.22 5.94 -6.80
C ILE A 34 11.65 6.26 -6.34
N GLU A 35 11.91 6.26 -5.04
CA GLU A 35 13.25 6.51 -4.48
C GLU A 35 14.24 5.45 -4.95
N HIS A 36 13.89 4.16 -4.87
CA HIS A 36 14.76 3.08 -5.33
C HIS A 36 15.05 3.17 -6.84
N VAL A 37 14.04 3.44 -7.67
CA VAL A 37 14.23 3.61 -9.11
C VAL A 37 15.16 4.79 -9.40
N ARG A 38 14.99 5.92 -8.70
CA ARG A 38 15.87 7.09 -8.85
C ARG A 38 17.29 6.81 -8.41
N ALA A 39 17.49 6.09 -7.31
CA ALA A 39 18.81 5.72 -6.83
C ALA A 39 19.57 4.86 -7.85
N ILE A 40 18.88 3.89 -8.46
CA ILE A 40 19.44 3.05 -9.52
C ILE A 40 19.75 3.89 -10.77
N ALA A 41 18.79 4.70 -11.22
CA ALA A 41 18.94 5.50 -12.45
C ALA A 41 19.98 6.62 -12.34
N SER A 42 20.18 7.16 -11.13
CA SER A 42 21.14 8.24 -10.88
C SER A 42 22.53 7.72 -10.54
N SER A 43 22.74 6.39 -10.48
CA SER A 43 24.04 5.80 -10.15
C SER A 43 25.08 6.15 -11.24
N PRO A 44 26.12 6.94 -10.94
CA PRO A 44 27.15 7.31 -11.91
C PRO A 44 28.10 6.15 -12.24
N HIS A 45 28.06 5.08 -11.44
CA HIS A 45 28.87 3.88 -11.63
C HIS A 45 27.99 2.68 -11.95
N LYS A 46 28.60 1.69 -12.63
CA LYS A 46 27.96 0.40 -12.89
C LYS A 46 27.77 -0.32 -11.56
N MET A 47 26.52 -0.43 -11.13
CA MET A 47 26.12 -1.14 -9.91
C MET A 47 26.62 -2.59 -9.99
N PRO A 48 27.25 -3.13 -8.92
CA PRO A 48 27.78 -4.49 -8.93
C PRO A 48 26.64 -5.51 -9.07
N PRO A 49 26.89 -6.70 -9.63
CA PRO A 49 25.84 -7.69 -9.92
C PRO A 49 24.95 -8.03 -8.71
N GLY A 50 25.54 -8.20 -7.52
CA GLY A 50 24.78 -8.48 -6.30
C GLY A 50 23.91 -7.33 -5.82
N GLU A 51 24.30 -6.08 -6.10
CA GLU A 51 23.45 -4.90 -5.81
C GLU A 51 22.31 -4.79 -6.83
N ILE A 52 22.53 -5.16 -8.09
CA ILE A 52 21.46 -5.24 -9.11
C ILE A 52 20.43 -6.28 -8.71
N GLU A 53 20.86 -7.48 -8.30
CA GLU A 53 19.94 -8.55 -7.85
C GLU A 53 19.16 -8.15 -6.58
N TYR A 54 19.80 -7.41 -5.67
CA TYR A 54 19.12 -6.84 -4.51
C TYR A 54 18.09 -5.79 -4.93
N ALA A 55 18.49 -4.83 -5.77
CA ALA A 55 17.64 -3.77 -6.26
C ALA A 55 16.42 -4.32 -7.02
N GLN A 56 16.62 -5.34 -7.86
CA GLN A 56 15.53 -6.04 -8.57
C GLN A 56 14.55 -6.68 -7.59
N ARG A 57 15.02 -7.52 -6.66
CA ARG A 57 14.15 -8.15 -5.65
C ARG A 57 13.41 -7.13 -4.79
N ARG A 58 14.07 -6.00 -4.48
CA ARG A 58 13.45 -4.92 -3.70
C ARG A 58 12.34 -4.22 -4.48
N LEU A 59 12.55 -3.94 -5.77
CA LEU A 59 11.54 -3.34 -6.65
C LEU A 59 10.35 -4.29 -6.86
N GLU A 60 10.61 -5.59 -7.07
CA GLU A 60 9.56 -6.61 -7.21
C GLU A 60 8.70 -6.67 -5.94
N TRP A 61 9.33 -6.74 -4.77
CA TRP A 61 8.61 -6.73 -3.50
C TRP A 61 7.78 -5.45 -3.30
N LEU A 62 8.33 -4.27 -3.61
CA LEU A 62 7.61 -3.00 -3.49
C LEU A 62 6.40 -2.92 -4.44
N ALA A 63 6.53 -3.47 -5.65
CA ALA A 63 5.45 -3.52 -6.62
C ALA A 63 4.32 -4.46 -6.16
N ASP A 64 4.67 -5.63 -5.63
CA ASP A 64 3.70 -6.58 -5.07
C ASP A 64 2.97 -5.99 -3.86
N GLU A 65 3.69 -5.29 -2.97
CA GLU A 65 3.11 -4.65 -1.80
C GLU A 65 2.19 -3.48 -2.19
N ALA A 66 2.58 -2.67 -3.19
CA ALA A 66 1.72 -1.62 -3.74
C ALA A 66 0.44 -2.21 -4.36
N TRP A 67 0.57 -3.31 -5.12
CA TRP A 67 -0.57 -4.00 -5.70
C TRP A 67 -1.50 -4.58 -4.63
N ARG A 68 -0.93 -5.21 -3.59
CA ARG A 68 -1.69 -5.72 -2.44
C ARG A 68 -2.49 -4.60 -1.79
N LEU A 69 -1.86 -3.48 -1.43
CA LEU A 69 -2.54 -2.35 -0.79
C LEU A 69 -3.56 -1.66 -1.70
N ALA A 70 -3.41 -1.74 -3.02
CA ALA A 70 -4.34 -1.16 -3.97
C ALA A 70 -5.56 -2.05 -4.27
N VAL A 71 -5.41 -3.38 -4.16
CA VAL A 71 -6.42 -4.38 -4.54
C VAL A 71 -7.05 -5.08 -3.34
N ASP A 72 -6.49 -4.95 -2.14
CA ASP A 72 -7.03 -5.48 -0.90
C ASP A 72 -7.92 -4.43 -0.20
N PRO A 73 -9.25 -4.42 -0.45
CA PRO A 73 -10.19 -3.66 0.35
C PRO A 73 -10.36 -4.23 1.77
N GLU A 74 -9.90 -5.46 2.05
CA GLU A 74 -10.13 -6.18 3.32
C GLU A 74 -9.11 -5.83 4.43
N ASN A 75 -8.47 -4.67 4.32
CA ASN A 75 -8.13 -3.89 5.51
C ASN A 75 -9.36 -3.04 5.92
N GLU A 76 -10.55 -3.65 5.92
CA GLU A 76 -11.85 -3.09 6.34
C GLU A 76 -12.01 -3.22 7.87
#